data_AF-A0A3D1X5Y0-F1
#
_entry.id   AF-A0A3D1X5Y0-F1
#
_cell.length_a   1.000
_cell.length_b   1.000
_cell.length_c   1.000
_cell.angle_alpha   90.00
_cell.angle_beta   90.00
_cell.angle_gamma   90.00
#
_symmetry.space_group_name_H-M   'P 1'
#
loop_
_entity.id
_entity.type
_entity.pdbx_description
1 polymer ?
#
loop_
_entity_poly.entity_id
_entity_poly.type
_entity_poly.pdbx_seq_one_letter_code
_entity_poly.pdbx_strand_id
1 'polypeptide(L)'
;MYNRYLRNDDGVYTRMPMQDLPRGEAPPPSPPAGGNAPPPKAAQDSSPPPPISRETSQFFSHLLDKLPLKGVDKADLLLLLILFFLFEEKADDELLIALGLLLIL
;
A
#
# COMPACT_ATOMS: atom_id res chain seq x y z
N MET A 1 -0.23 30.24 -19.17
CA MET A 1 -0.50 28.90 -19.75
C MET A 1 0.69 28.53 -20.62
N TYR A 2 1.26 27.35 -20.46
CA TYR A 2 2.39 26.88 -21.29
C TYR A 2 2.01 25.58 -22.00
N ASN A 3 2.47 25.43 -23.24
CA ASN A 3 2.23 24.23 -24.04
C ASN A 3 3.05 23.07 -23.47
N ARG A 4 2.36 21.96 -23.16
CA ARG A 4 3.00 20.72 -22.71
C ARG A 4 3.26 19.84 -23.93
N TYR A 5 4.48 19.32 -24.04
CA TYR A 5 4.88 18.41 -25.11
C TYR A 5 5.29 17.07 -24.51
N LEU A 6 4.94 15.98 -25.19
CA LEU A 6 5.37 14.62 -24.86
C LEU A 6 6.35 14.15 -25.94
N ARG A 7 7.45 13.53 -25.53
CA ARG A 7 8.40 12.91 -26.45
C ARG A 7 7.96 11.47 -26.71
N ASN A 8 7.75 11.13 -27.98
CA ASN A 8 7.48 9.76 -28.40
C ASN A 8 8.79 8.98 -28.58
N ASP A 9 8.71 7.66 -28.72
CA ASP A 9 9.87 6.77 -28.82
C ASP A 9 10.76 7.05 -30.05
N ASP A 10 10.17 7.58 -31.13
CA ASP A 10 10.89 8.06 -32.32
C ASP A 10 11.61 9.41 -32.10
N GLY A 11 11.58 9.94 -30.87
CA GLY A 11 12.20 11.20 -30.49
C GLY A 11 11.42 12.45 -30.91
N VAL A 12 10.27 12.29 -31.57
CA VAL A 12 9.40 13.39 -32.00
C VAL A 12 8.57 13.91 -30.83
N TYR A 13 8.46 15.24 -30.71
CA TYR A 13 7.64 15.88 -29.69
C TYR A 13 6.23 16.16 -30.21
N THR A 14 5.22 15.57 -29.58
CA THR A 14 3.81 15.87 -29.87
C THR A 14 3.28 16.82 -28.81
N ARG A 15 2.60 17.89 -29.25
CA ARG A 15 1.91 18.82 -28.36
C ARG A 15 0.75 18.08 -27.70
N MET A 16 0.76 17.99 -26.36
CA MET A 16 -0.41 17.51 -25.66
C MET A 16 -1.55 18.51 -25.87
N PRO A 17 -2.78 18.05 -26.18
CA PRO A 17 -3.92 18.93 -26.17
C PRO A 17 -4.00 19.53 -24.77
N MET A 18 -3.87 20.87 -24.72
CA MET A 18 -4.17 21.59 -23.49
C MET A 18 -5.63 21.27 -23.18
N GLN A 19 -5.89 20.69 -22.02
CA GLN A 19 -7.24 20.63 -21.46
C GLN A 19 -7.58 22.08 -21.04
N ASP A 20 -7.77 22.95 -22.01
CA ASP A 20 -8.36 24.25 -21.80
C ASP A 20 -9.77 23.96 -21.31
N LEU A 21 -10.05 24.22 -20.03
CA LEU A 21 -11.42 24.36 -19.54
C LEU A 21 -11.96 25.68 -20.12
N PRO A 22 -12.92 25.67 -21.05
CA PRO A 22 -13.64 26.88 -21.40
C PRO A 22 -14.91 26.89 -20.55
N ARG A 23 -15.03 27.92 -19.73
CA ARG A 23 -16.34 28.36 -19.25
C ARG A 23 -17.17 28.75 -20.49
N GLY A 24 -18.06 27.86 -20.92
CA GLY A 24 -19.18 28.09 -21.86
C GLY A 24 -18.83 28.43 -23.31
N GLU A 25 -19.12 27.51 -24.25
CA GLU A 25 -19.91 27.68 -25.49
C GLU A 25 -19.88 26.34 -26.30
N ALA A 26 -20.89 26.08 -27.15
CA ALA A 26 -21.33 24.78 -27.72
C ALA A 26 -20.36 23.99 -28.68
N PRO A 27 -20.61 22.68 -28.98
CA PRO A 27 -19.66 21.77 -29.66
C PRO A 27 -19.82 21.66 -31.20
N PRO A 28 -18.76 21.34 -31.98
CA PRO A 28 -18.83 20.77 -33.34
C PRO A 28 -18.69 19.23 -33.35
N PRO A 29 -19.02 18.53 -34.47
CA PRO A 29 -19.71 17.24 -34.46
C PRO A 29 -18.85 16.00 -34.15
N SER A 30 -19.48 15.01 -33.51
CA SER A 30 -18.93 13.70 -33.15
C SER A 30 -18.77 12.76 -34.36
N PRO A 31 -17.72 11.93 -34.44
CA PRO A 31 -17.71 10.71 -35.25
C PRO A 31 -18.63 9.62 -34.64
N PRO A 32 -19.09 8.63 -35.43
CA PRO A 32 -20.29 7.85 -35.13
C PRO A 32 -20.14 6.86 -33.96
N ALA A 33 -21.30 6.59 -33.37
CA ALA A 33 -21.53 5.91 -32.10
C ALA A 33 -21.03 4.46 -32.01
N GLY A 34 -20.53 4.12 -30.82
CA GLY A 34 -20.37 2.74 -30.36
C GLY A 34 -20.49 2.66 -28.84
N GLY A 35 -21.69 2.33 -28.36
CA GLY A 35 -21.89 1.70 -27.04
C GLY A 35 -22.09 2.63 -25.84
N ASN A 36 -23.33 2.62 -25.31
CA ASN A 36 -23.63 2.98 -23.93
C ASN A 36 -22.79 2.14 -22.96
N ALA A 37 -21.87 2.76 -22.22
CA ALA A 37 -21.40 2.23 -20.94
C ALA A 37 -21.02 3.42 -20.04
N PRO A 38 -21.42 3.43 -18.75
CA PRO A 38 -20.90 4.40 -17.80
C PRO A 38 -19.37 4.25 -17.73
N PRO A 39 -18.61 5.33 -17.49
CA PRO A 39 -17.17 5.22 -17.37
C PRO A 39 -16.86 4.23 -16.24
N PRO A 40 -15.97 3.23 -16.44
CA PRO A 40 -15.46 2.47 -15.32
C PRO A 40 -14.85 3.50 -14.36
N LYS A 41 -15.27 3.46 -13.08
CA LYS A 41 -14.54 4.13 -12.01
C LYS A 41 -13.08 3.74 -12.24
N ALA A 42 -12.22 4.72 -12.53
CA ALA A 42 -10.80 4.51 -12.56
C ALA A 42 -10.46 3.80 -11.26
N ALA A 43 -10.17 2.50 -11.37
CA ALA A 43 -9.66 1.73 -10.26
C ALA A 43 -8.42 2.50 -9.84
N GLN A 44 -8.47 3.07 -8.64
CA GLN A 44 -7.29 3.60 -8.02
C GLN A 44 -6.26 2.46 -8.10
N ASP A 45 -5.22 2.68 -8.89
CA ASP A 45 -4.02 1.84 -8.94
C ASP A 45 -3.21 2.00 -7.64
N SER A 46 -3.88 2.18 -6.51
CA SER A 46 -3.43 1.62 -5.25
C SER A 46 -3.68 0.13 -5.36
N SER A 47 -2.75 -0.57 -6.01
CA SER A 47 -2.61 -2.01 -5.80
C SER A 47 -2.68 -2.21 -4.29
N PRO A 48 -3.71 -2.88 -3.73
CA PRO A 48 -3.70 -3.14 -2.30
C PRO A 48 -2.38 -3.86 -2.03
N PRO A 49 -1.67 -3.54 -0.94
CA PRO A 49 -0.49 -4.32 -0.55
C PRO A 49 -0.88 -5.79 -0.65
N PRO A 50 0.03 -6.67 -1.15
CA PRO A 50 -0.28 -8.07 -1.37
C PRO A 50 -1.04 -8.56 -0.14
N PRO A 51 -2.21 -9.21 -0.30
CA PRO A 51 -2.93 -9.69 0.85
C PRO A 51 -2.01 -10.71 1.50
N ILE A 52 -1.25 -10.30 2.52
CA ILE A 52 -0.88 -11.19 3.61
C ILE A 52 -2.25 -11.76 3.98
N SER A 53 -2.49 -13.02 3.59
CA SER A 53 -3.84 -13.57 3.48
C SER A 53 -4.65 -13.11 4.67
N ARG A 54 -5.78 -12.42 4.45
CA ARG A 54 -6.62 -11.95 5.57
C ARG A 54 -6.85 -13.07 6.59
N GLU A 55 -6.92 -14.29 6.09
CA GLU A 55 -6.94 -15.55 6.81
C GLU A 55 -5.78 -15.75 7.80
N THR A 56 -4.52 -15.50 7.41
CA THR A 56 -3.37 -15.63 8.33
C THR A 56 -3.40 -14.53 9.38
N SER A 57 -3.68 -13.28 8.99
CA SER A 57 -3.83 -12.18 9.94
C SER A 57 -4.97 -12.42 10.93
N GLN A 58 -6.08 -12.99 10.49
CA GLN A 58 -7.22 -13.36 11.32
C GLN A 58 -6.91 -14.55 12.23
N PHE A 59 -6.17 -15.56 11.74
CA PHE A 59 -5.72 -16.69 12.55
C PHE A 59 -4.79 -16.24 13.68
N PHE A 60 -3.76 -15.44 13.37
CA PHE A 60 -2.85 -14.92 14.37
C PHE A 60 -3.59 -14.01 15.36
N SER A 61 -4.50 -13.16 14.89
CA SER A 61 -5.32 -12.31 15.77
C SER A 61 -6.18 -13.15 16.72
N HIS A 62 -6.82 -14.21 16.24
CA HIS A 62 -7.60 -15.12 17.08
C HIS A 62 -6.75 -15.93 18.06
N LEU A 63 -5.52 -16.29 17.69
CA LEU A 63 -4.58 -16.96 18.59
C LEU A 63 -4.10 -16.02 19.69
N LEU A 64 -3.80 -14.77 19.33
CA LEU A 64 -3.40 -13.70 20.25
C LEU A 64 -4.55 -13.29 21.17
N ASP A 65 -5.79 -13.26 20.69
CA ASP A 65 -6.99 -12.97 21.49
C ASP A 65 -7.28 -14.05 22.56
N LYS A 66 -6.83 -15.29 22.33
CA LYS A 66 -6.93 -16.38 23.31
C LYS A 66 -5.83 -16.33 24.36
N LEU A 67 -4.73 -15.65 24.07
CA LEU A 67 -3.67 -15.41 25.05
C LEU A 67 -4.08 -14.18 25.89
N PRO A 68 -3.74 -14.13 27.19
CA PRO A 68 -4.01 -12.98 28.04
C PRO A 68 -3.07 -11.80 27.70
N LEU A 69 -3.11 -11.31 26.46
CA LEU A 69 -2.29 -10.22 25.94
C LEU A 69 -3.00 -8.86 26.05
N LYS A 70 -4.01 -8.76 26.92
CA LYS A 70 -4.93 -7.61 27.02
C LYS A 70 -4.25 -6.29 27.44
N GLY A 71 -2.94 -6.31 27.70
CA GLY A 71 -2.12 -5.13 27.94
C GLY A 71 -0.70 -5.24 27.37
N VAL A 72 -0.45 -6.14 26.42
CA VAL A 72 0.87 -6.31 25.78
C VAL A 72 0.87 -5.57 24.45
N ASP A 73 1.82 -4.65 24.25
CA ASP A 73 1.86 -3.84 23.05
C ASP A 73 2.33 -4.64 21.83
N LYS A 74 1.98 -4.17 20.62
CA LYS A 74 2.46 -4.81 19.38
C LYS A 74 3.99 -4.81 19.31
N ALA A 75 4.64 -3.79 19.88
CA ALA A 75 6.08 -3.72 19.99
C ALA A 75 6.62 -4.88 20.84
N ASP A 76 6.03 -5.12 22.01
CA ASP A 76 6.42 -6.21 22.91
C ASP A 76 6.18 -7.58 22.29
N LEU A 77 5.10 -7.76 21.52
CA LEU A 77 4.86 -9.01 20.78
C LEU A 77 5.90 -9.25 19.71
N LEU A 78 6.32 -8.21 18.98
CA LEU A 78 7.42 -8.30 18.03
C LEU A 78 8.74 -8.56 18.77
N LEU A 79 8.95 -7.93 19.92
CA LEU A 79 10.14 -8.12 20.75
C LEU A 79 10.22 -9.55 21.28
N LEU A 80 9.10 -10.12 21.73
CA LEU A 80 8.96 -11.51 22.15
C LEU A 80 9.24 -12.47 20.99
N LEU A 81 8.74 -12.16 19.79
CA LEU A 81 9.00 -12.97 18.59
C LEU A 81 10.50 -12.94 18.23
N ILE A 82 11.13 -11.76 18.27
CA ILE A 82 12.55 -11.58 18.01
C ILE A 82 13.40 -12.27 19.09
N LEU A 83 13.03 -12.10 20.37
CA LEU A 83 13.70 -12.75 21.49
C LEU A 83 13.61 -14.27 21.40
N PHE A 84 12.45 -14.80 21.00
CA PHE A 84 12.25 -16.24 20.77
C PHE A 84 13.12 -16.75 19.62
N PHE A 85 13.18 -16.01 18.51
CA PHE A 85 14.00 -16.37 17.36
C PHE A 85 15.50 -16.36 17.71
N LEU A 86 15.98 -15.30 18.37
CA LEU A 86 17.37 -15.19 18.84
C LEU A 86 17.73 -16.31 19.82
N PHE A 87 16.80 -16.69 20.70
CA PHE A 87 16.99 -17.82 21.60
C PHE A 87 17.08 -19.15 20.86
N GLU A 88 16.25 -19.36 19.84
CA GLU A 88 16.30 -20.56 19.01
C GLU A 88 17.62 -20.66 18.22
N GLU A 89 18.08 -19.54 17.67
CA GLU A 89 19.34 -19.45 16.93
C GLU A 89 20.59 -19.46 17.82
N LYS A 90 20.43 -19.47 19.16
CA LYS A 90 21.52 -19.35 20.14
C LYS A 90 22.39 -18.10 19.91
N ALA A 91 21.74 -16.96 19.74
CA ALA A 91 22.41 -15.66 19.69
C ALA A 91 23.07 -15.30 21.03
N ASP A 92 23.80 -14.19 21.04
CA ASP A 92 24.60 -13.73 22.18
C ASP A 92 23.74 -13.52 23.45
N ASP A 93 24.17 -14.10 24.57
CA ASP A 93 23.46 -14.04 25.85
C ASP A 93 23.23 -12.58 26.30
N GLU A 94 24.19 -11.68 26.06
CA GLU A 94 24.07 -10.26 26.37
C GLU A 94 22.92 -9.59 25.60
N LEU A 95 22.72 -9.98 24.33
CA LEU A 95 21.65 -9.43 23.49
C LEU A 95 20.29 -9.94 23.97
N LEU A 96 20.18 -11.23 24.30
CA LEU A 96 18.96 -11.81 24.86
C LEU A 96 18.60 -11.13 26.19
N ILE A 97 19.58 -10.91 27.07
CA ILE A 97 19.36 -10.23 28.35
C ILE A 97 18.96 -8.78 28.11
N ALA A 98 19.62 -8.05 27.22
CA ALA A 98 19.28 -6.65 26.93
C ALA A 98 17.87 -6.50 26.37
N LEU A 99 17.48 -7.35 25.42
CA LEU A 99 16.12 -7.38 24.87
C LEU A 99 15.09 -7.84 25.90
N GLY A 100 15.41 -8.82 26.73
CA GLY A 100 14.55 -9.29 27.81
C GLY A 100 14.32 -8.23 28.89
N LEU A 101 15.36 -7.45 29.22
CA LEU A 101 15.25 -6.30 30.13
C LEU A 101 14.47 -5.14 29.51
N LEU A 102 14.62 -4.90 28.21
CA LEU A 102 13.84 -3.90 27.47
C LEU A 102 12.34 -4.22 27.48
N LEU A 103 11.97 -5.49 27.48
CA LEU A 103 10.56 -5.94 27.49
C LEU A 103 9.83 -5.62 28.82
N ILE A 104 10.56 -5.48 29.92
CA ILE A 104 9.99 -5.26 31.26
C ILE A 104 10.14 -3.81 31.76
N LEU A 105 10.79 -2.95 30.97
CA LEU A 105 11.08 -1.56 31.31
C LEU A 105 9.92 -0.63 30.91
#